data_AF-A0A950IUL5-F1
#
_entry.id   AF-A0A950IUL5-F1
#
_cell.length_a   1.000
_cell.length_b   1.000
_cell.length_c   1.000
_cell.angle_alpha   90.00
_cell.angle_beta   90.00
_cell.angle_gamma   90.00
#
_symmetry.space_group_name_H-M   'P 1'
#
loop_
_entity.id
_entity.type
_entity.pdbx_description
1 polymer ?
#
loop_
_entity_poly.entity_id
_entity_poly.type
_entity_poly.pdbx_seq_one_letter_code
_entity_poly.pdbx_strand_id
1 'polypeptide(L)'
;MLNLKDPSLLKQQCYINGEWLDADNGETIPVTNPATGEIIASVPKMGTAEAERAVAGAAEAFKTWKKKSAKERSVILRRWFELMMANQDDLAVILTSEQGKPLAEAKGEIAYG
;
A
#
# COMPACT_ATOMS: atom_id res chain seq x y z
N MET A 1 10.77 -9.41 -12.21
CA MET A 1 10.70 -8.16 -11.42
C MET A 1 9.87 -7.16 -12.22
N LEU A 2 8.90 -6.50 -11.60
CA LEU A 2 7.98 -5.60 -12.33
C LEU A 2 8.75 -4.40 -12.90
N ASN A 3 8.43 -3.99 -14.13
CA ASN A 3 9.02 -2.82 -14.76
C ASN A 3 8.19 -1.58 -14.40
N LEU A 4 8.57 -0.91 -13.30
CA LEU A 4 7.91 0.29 -12.78
C LEU A 4 8.77 1.53 -13.05
N LYS A 5 8.14 2.68 -13.30
CA LYS A 5 8.85 3.97 -13.39
C LYS A 5 9.41 4.38 -12.03
N ASP A 6 8.63 4.19 -10.96
CA ASP A 6 9.05 4.31 -9.57
C ASP A 6 9.03 2.92 -8.89
N PRO A 7 10.19 2.24 -8.78
CA PRO A 7 10.26 0.93 -8.14
C PRO A 7 10.00 0.99 -6.62
N SER A 8 10.05 2.17 -6.00
CA SER A 8 9.82 2.31 -4.56
C SER A 8 8.37 2.08 -4.13
N LEU A 9 7.43 2.12 -5.10
CA LEU A 9 6.00 1.84 -4.91
C LEU A 9 5.71 0.37 -4.61
N LEU A 10 6.53 -0.56 -5.10
CA LEU A 10 6.39 -1.97 -4.78
C LEU A 10 7.00 -2.25 -3.40
N LYS A 11 6.13 -2.33 -2.39
CA LYS A 11 6.53 -2.58 -1.00
C LYS A 11 6.39 -4.05 -0.63
N GLN A 12 7.34 -4.50 0.17
CA GLN A 12 7.44 -5.87 0.70
C GLN A 12 7.40 -5.89 2.23
N GLN A 13 6.96 -4.78 2.83
CA GLN A 13 6.88 -4.55 4.28
C GLN A 13 5.51 -3.97 4.60
N CYS A 14 5.06 -4.08 5.84
CA CYS A 14 3.83 -3.42 6.30
C CYS A 14 4.17 -2.02 6.86
N TYR A 15 3.25 -1.07 6.71
CA TYR A 15 3.41 0.29 7.23
C TYR A 15 2.69 0.45 8.57
N ILE A 16 3.45 0.48 9.67
CA ILE A 16 2.92 0.59 11.04
C ILE A 16 3.52 1.82 11.71
N ASN A 17 2.66 2.69 12.23
CA ASN A 17 3.04 3.87 13.00
C ASN A 17 4.10 4.78 12.32
N GLY A 18 4.06 4.88 10.98
CA GLY A 18 5.01 5.70 10.23
C GLY A 18 6.26 4.98 9.73
N GLU A 19 6.39 3.68 10.00
CA GLU A 19 7.58 2.89 9.67
C GLU A 19 7.23 1.68 8.80
N TRP A 20 8.17 1.28 7.94
CA TRP A 20 8.09 0.04 7.16
C TRP A 20 8.75 -1.09 7.95
N LEU A 21 7.96 -2.09 8.32
CA LEU A 21 8.38 -3.17 9.22
C LEU A 21 8.14 -4.56 8.59
N ASP A 22 9.05 -5.48 8.92
CA ASP A 22 8.88 -6.92 8.74
C ASP A 22 8.08 -7.53 9.92
N ALA A 23 7.72 -8.80 9.82
CA ALA A 23 7.06 -9.53 10.91
C ALA A 23 8.10 -9.85 12.00
N ASP A 24 7.67 -9.88 13.27
CA ASP A 24 8.57 -10.12 14.41
C ASP A 24 9.23 -11.50 14.34
N ASN A 25 8.53 -12.48 13.79
CA ASN A 25 9.03 -13.84 13.56
C ASN A 25 9.77 -14.00 12.21
N GLY A 26 9.85 -12.95 11.39
CA GLY A 26 10.45 -12.97 10.05
C GLY A 26 9.68 -13.79 9.00
N GLU A 27 8.50 -14.32 9.31
CA GLU A 27 7.69 -15.06 8.34
C GLU A 27 7.12 -14.13 7.28
N THR A 28 6.99 -14.65 6.06
CA THR A 28 6.43 -13.91 4.92
C THR A 28 5.41 -14.74 4.14
N ILE A 29 4.61 -14.05 3.33
CA ILE A 29 3.63 -14.60 2.42
C ILE A 29 4.07 -14.26 0.99
N PRO A 30 4.23 -15.23 0.08
CA PRO A 30 4.52 -14.93 -1.31
C PRO A 30 3.28 -14.35 -2.02
N VAL A 31 3.50 -13.33 -2.84
CA VAL A 31 2.50 -12.79 -3.77
C VAL A 31 2.84 -13.29 -5.15
N THR A 32 1.92 -14.02 -5.77
CA THR A 32 2.12 -14.70 -7.04
C THR A 32 1.30 -14.03 -8.13
N ASN A 33 1.90 -13.86 -9.31
CA ASN A 33 1.17 -13.43 -10.49
C ASN A 33 0.27 -14.57 -11.00
N PRO A 34 -1.06 -14.40 -11.02
CA PRO A 34 -1.98 -15.49 -11.37
C PRO A 34 -1.92 -15.90 -12.85
N ALA A 35 -1.40 -15.03 -13.74
CA ALA A 35 -1.27 -15.33 -15.16
C ALA A 35 -0.01 -16.14 -15.50
N THR A 36 1.05 -16.04 -14.69
CA THR A 36 2.35 -16.67 -14.96
C THR A 36 2.80 -17.68 -13.91
N GLY A 37 2.26 -17.60 -12.69
CA GLY A 37 2.71 -18.39 -11.54
C GLY A 37 4.01 -17.88 -10.90
N GLU A 38 4.58 -16.78 -11.39
CA GLU A 38 5.81 -16.20 -10.83
C GLU A 38 5.54 -15.45 -9.53
N ILE A 39 6.45 -15.56 -8.55
CA ILE A 39 6.41 -14.73 -7.34
C ILE A 39 6.88 -13.31 -7.70
N ILE A 40 6.03 -12.31 -7.44
CA ILE A 40 6.32 -10.90 -7.76
C ILE A 40 6.75 -10.09 -6.54
N ALA A 41 6.40 -10.54 -5.33
CA ALA A 41 6.77 -9.94 -4.06
C ALA A 41 6.61 -10.94 -2.91
N SER A 42 7.15 -10.63 -1.74
CA SER A 42 6.84 -11.31 -0.49
C SER A 42 6.50 -10.27 0.58
N VAL A 43 5.38 -10.45 1.28
CA VAL A 43 4.90 -9.50 2.31
C VAL A 43 4.96 -10.14 3.70
N PRO A 44 5.10 -9.37 4.78
CA PRO A 44 5.23 -9.93 6.12
C PRO A 44 3.96 -10.67 6.56
N LYS A 45 4.14 -11.83 7.20
CA LYS A 45 3.06 -12.60 7.82
C LYS A 45 2.90 -12.17 9.28
N MET A 46 2.40 -10.94 9.46
CA MET A 46 2.24 -10.35 10.80
C MET A 46 1.23 -11.11 11.66
N GLY A 47 1.48 -11.12 12.97
CA GLY A 47 0.64 -11.73 13.99
C GLY A 47 -0.09 -10.71 14.86
N THR A 48 -0.57 -11.20 16.00
CA THR A 48 -1.33 -10.40 16.97
C THR A 48 -0.52 -9.23 17.53
N ALA A 49 0.77 -9.42 17.83
CA ALA A 49 1.59 -8.41 18.49
C ALA A 49 1.82 -7.18 17.58
N GLU A 50 2.11 -7.40 16.30
CA GLU A 50 2.22 -6.34 15.30
C GLU A 50 0.89 -5.59 15.14
N ALA A 51 -0.22 -6.32 15.09
CA ALA A 51 -1.56 -5.74 14.98
C ALA A 51 -1.91 -4.86 16.19
N GLU A 52 -1.57 -5.29 17.41
CA GLU A 52 -1.72 -4.50 18.63
C GLU A 52 -0.89 -3.22 18.58
N ARG A 53 0.35 -3.28 18.07
CA ARG A 53 1.18 -2.08 17.86
C ARG A 53 0.57 -1.12 16.83
N ALA A 54 -0.02 -1.64 15.76
CA ALA A 54 -0.73 -0.82 14.77
C ALA A 54 -1.95 -0.11 15.39
N VAL A 55 -2.75 -0.82 16.19
CA VAL A 55 -3.90 -0.24 16.91
C VAL A 55 -3.44 0.84 17.89
N ALA A 56 -2.38 0.57 18.67
CA ALA A 56 -1.83 1.55 19.61
C ALA A 56 -1.31 2.80 18.90
N GLY A 57 -0.57 2.64 17.79
CA GLY A 57 -0.09 3.75 16.97
C GLY A 57 -1.22 4.59 16.37
N ALA A 58 -2.27 3.93 15.86
CA ALA A 58 -3.47 4.61 15.36
C ALA A 58 -4.20 5.39 16.48
N ALA A 59 -4.32 4.83 17.68
CA ALA A 59 -4.92 5.49 18.82
C ALA A 59 -4.15 6.74 19.26
N GLU A 60 -2.81 6.70 19.21
CA GLU A 60 -1.98 7.86 19.49
C GLU A 60 -2.11 8.93 18.40
N ALA A 61 -1.98 8.55 17.13
CA ALA A 61 -2.11 9.46 15.99
C ALA A 61 -3.49 10.14 15.96
N PHE A 62 -4.55 9.44 16.38
CA PHE A 62 -5.90 10.01 16.43
C PHE A 62 -6.00 11.23 17.35
N LYS A 63 -5.21 11.30 18.44
CA LYS A 63 -5.23 12.42 19.39
C LYS A 63 -4.88 13.75 18.73
N THR A 64 -3.99 13.74 17.74
CA THR A 64 -3.57 14.94 16.99
C THR A 64 -4.34 15.08 15.69
N TRP A 65 -4.60 13.99 14.96
CA TRP A 65 -5.34 14.02 13.69
C TRP A 65 -6.75 14.59 13.83
N LYS A 66 -7.48 14.19 14.88
CA LYS A 66 -8.87 14.65 15.12
C LYS A 66 -8.97 16.15 15.39
N LYS A 67 -7.87 16.79 15.82
CA LYS A 67 -7.81 18.23 16.10
C LYS A 67 -7.63 19.08 14.85
N LYS A 68 -7.23 18.47 13.72
CA LYS A 68 -7.12 19.18 12.44
C LYS A 68 -8.49 19.65 11.97
N SER A 69 -8.54 20.81 11.33
CA SER A 69 -9.73 21.28 10.63
C SER A 69 -10.04 20.42 9.40
N ALA A 70 -11.27 20.53 8.89
CA ALA A 70 -11.64 19.88 7.64
C ALA A 70 -10.76 20.32 6.47
N LYS A 71 -10.36 21.61 6.42
CA LYS A 71 -9.49 22.17 5.38
C LYS A 71 -8.08 21.60 5.43
N GLU A 72 -7.49 21.46 6.62
CA GLU A 72 -6.16 20.85 6.73
C GLU A 72 -6.16 19.38 6.30
N ARG A 73 -7.20 18.62 6.67
CA ARG A 73 -7.36 17.24 6.20
C ARG A 73 -7.57 17.16 4.69
N SER A 74 -8.36 18.07 4.10
CA SER A 74 -8.62 18.04 2.66
C SER A 74 -7.37 18.32 1.84
N VAL A 75 -6.46 19.20 2.30
CA VAL A 75 -5.17 19.45 1.63
C VAL A 75 -4.31 18.18 1.60
N ILE A 76 -4.23 17.45 2.72
CA ILE A 76 -3.46 16.20 2.80
C ILE A 76 -4.05 15.13 1.88
N LEU A 77 -5.37 14.93 1.95
CA LEU A 77 -6.08 13.96 1.10
C LEU A 77 -5.98 14.31 -0.39
N ARG A 78 -6.08 15.60 -0.74
CA ARG A 78 -5.91 16.08 -2.11
C ARG A 78 -4.50 15.80 -2.63
N ARG A 79 -3.47 16.03 -1.81
CA ARG A 79 -2.10 15.70 -2.19
C ARG A 79 -1.92 14.21 -2.43
N TRP A 80 -2.56 13.36 -1.62
CA TRP A 80 -2.52 11.92 -1.81
C TRP A 80 -3.20 11.49 -3.12
N PHE A 81 -4.37 12.05 -3.43
CA PHE A 81 -5.04 11.86 -4.72
C PHE A 81 -4.13 12.24 -5.91
N GLU A 82 -3.48 13.40 -5.85
CA GLU A 82 -2.58 13.86 -6.92
C GLU A 82 -1.38 12.92 -7.09
N LEU A 83 -0.85 12.37 -5.99
CA LEU A 83 0.23 11.38 -6.02
C LEU A 83 -0.24 10.05 -6.63
N MET A 84 -1.45 9.60 -6.32
CA MET A 84 -2.03 8.40 -6.94
C MET A 84 -2.19 8.58 -8.45
N MET A 85 -2.71 9.72 -8.89
CA MET A 85 -2.89 10.01 -10.32
C MET A 85 -1.56 10.17 -11.06
N ALA A 86 -0.57 10.80 -10.43
CA ALA A 86 0.78 10.91 -11.00
C ALA A 86 1.45 9.54 -11.20
N ASN A 87 1.07 8.52 -10.42
CA ASN A 87 1.64 7.17 -10.45
C ASN A 87 0.63 6.10 -10.96
N GLN A 88 -0.45 6.51 -11.63
CA GLN A 88 -1.54 5.61 -12.03
C GLN A 88 -1.05 4.42 -12.86
N ASP A 89 -0.09 4.64 -13.76
CA ASP A 89 0.47 3.58 -14.60
C ASP A 89 1.16 2.49 -13.77
N ASP A 90 2.03 2.87 -12.83
CA ASP A 90 2.78 1.93 -12.00
C ASP A 90 1.85 1.19 -11.04
N LEU A 91 0.89 1.90 -10.43
CA LEU A 91 -0.12 1.29 -9.56
C LEU A 91 -0.98 0.28 -10.33
N ALA A 92 -1.34 0.58 -11.59
CA ALA A 92 -2.07 -0.36 -12.43
C ALA A 92 -1.24 -1.60 -12.80
N VAL A 93 0.07 -1.44 -13.03
CA VAL A 93 0.98 -2.57 -13.27
C VAL A 93 1.03 -3.49 -12.04
N ILE A 94 1.15 -2.93 -10.82
CA ILE A 94 1.14 -3.71 -9.58
C ILE A 94 -0.19 -4.48 -9.45
N LEU A 95 -1.32 -3.78 -9.58
CA LEU A 95 -2.66 -4.35 -9.44
C LEU A 95 -2.94 -5.47 -10.45
N THR A 96 -2.62 -5.25 -11.73
CA THR A 96 -2.73 -6.29 -12.76
C THR A 96 -1.82 -7.47 -12.46
N SER A 97 -0.62 -7.23 -11.95
CA SER A 97 0.36 -8.29 -11.68
C SER A 97 -0.05 -9.19 -10.52
N GLU A 98 -0.66 -8.66 -9.45
CA GLU A 98 -1.06 -9.46 -8.29
C GLU A 98 -2.46 -10.07 -8.42
N GLN A 99 -3.38 -9.40 -9.14
CA GLN A 99 -4.79 -9.81 -9.19
C GLN A 99 -5.21 -10.42 -10.53
N GLY A 100 -4.59 -10.01 -11.64
CA GLY A 100 -4.81 -10.57 -12.98
C GLY A 100 -5.78 -9.81 -13.90
N LYS A 101 -6.45 -8.75 -13.44
CA LYS A 101 -7.33 -7.93 -14.30
C LYS A 101 -6.56 -7.22 -15.43
N PRO A 102 -7.19 -6.97 -16.59
CA PRO A 102 -6.57 -6.20 -17.67
C PRO A 102 -6.06 -4.84 -17.22
N LEU A 103 -4.94 -4.39 -17.78
CA LEU A 103 -4.30 -3.11 -17.38
C LEU A 103 -5.24 -1.91 -17.55
N ALA A 104 -6.10 -1.90 -18.56
CA ALA A 104 -7.07 -0.83 -18.77
C ALA A 104 -8.12 -0.77 -17.64
N GLU A 105 -8.58 -1.94 -17.15
CA GLU A 105 -9.48 -2.02 -15.99
C GLU A 105 -8.76 -1.59 -14.72
N ALA A 106 -7.52 -2.03 -14.50
CA ALA A 106 -6.71 -1.61 -13.37
C ALA A 106 -6.51 -0.09 -13.34
N LYS A 107 -6.21 0.54 -14.47
CA LYS A 107 -6.12 2.02 -14.56
C LYS A 107 -7.45 2.70 -14.23
N GLY A 108 -8.55 2.15 -14.74
CA GLY A 108 -9.90 2.63 -14.42
C GLY A 108 -10.20 2.56 -12.92
N GLU A 109 -9.82 1.46 -12.27
CA GLU A 109 -9.98 1.27 -10.82
C GLU A 109 -9.16 2.27 -10.01
N ILE A 110 -7.89 2.51 -10.37
CA ILE A 110 -7.05 3.51 -9.70
C ILE A 110 -7.63 4.94 -9.88
N ALA A 111 -8.25 5.25 -11.02
CA ALA A 111 -8.86 6.56 -11.28
C ALA A 111 -10.26 6.74 -10.68
N TYR A 112 -10.98 5.65 -10.40
CA TYR A 112 -12.30 5.70 -9.78
C TYR A 112 -12.23 6.06 -8.28
N GLY A 113 -11.10 5.76 -7.62
CA GLY A 113 -10.84 6.01 -6.20
C GLY A 113 -10.79 7.47 -5.78
#